data_AF-A0A8T1NVI0-F1
#
_entry.id   AF-A0A8T1NVI0-F1
#
_cell.length_a   1.000
_cell.length_b   1.000
_cell.length_c   1.000
_cell.angle_alpha   90.00
_cell.angle_beta   90.00
_cell.angle_gamma   90.00
#
_symmetry.space_group_name_H-M   'P 1'
#
loop_
_entity.id
_entity.type
_entity.pdbx_description
1 polymer ?
#
loop_
_entity_poly.entity_id
_entity_poly.type
_entity_poly.pdbx_seq_one_letter_code
_entity_poly.pdbx_strand_id
1 'polypeptide(L)'
;MGGSKTRPSVPPPQQPIKTIVVLVMENRSFDHMLGWMKKAINPLINGVTGEECNPVSTNQTNPDSICFSDDAEFVDPDPEHTFEAVAQQVFGSGSIPSMTGFVEQALSVSPNLSETVMKGFRPESVPVYAALVREFAVFDRWFSAIPGPTQPNRLFVYSATSHGSTSHIKNKLAFGYPQKTIFDSLHENGMNFGIYFQSMPTTFFYRNLRKLKYIFKFHLFDSKFKKDALKGKLPSLTVIEPRYFDILEMPANDDHPSHDVANGQKLVKEVYETLRASPQWNETLFVITYDEHGGFYDHVKTPYNDVPNPDGNTGPAPYFFKFDRLGVRVPTIMVSPWIKKGTVISASKGPTPNSEFEHSSIPATIKKMFNLSSNFLTYRDAWAGTFEQVVGELTSPRTDCPETLPDVTPLRTTEAKEDSKLSEFQSEIVQLAAVLNGDHFLSSFPDEMSSKMDVKEAHEYVEGAVARFIRASKEAIMLGADESTIVDMRSSLTTRSSIHN
;
A
#
# COMPACT_ATOMS: atom_id res chain seq x y z
N MET A 1 24.52 38.31 40.86
CA MET A 1 24.72 38.41 39.39
C MET A 1 25.10 37.04 38.89
N GLY A 2 24.33 36.48 37.96
CA GLY A 2 24.56 35.13 37.43
C GLY A 2 23.38 34.71 36.55
N GLY A 3 23.06 35.52 35.54
CA GLY A 3 22.04 35.16 34.55
C GLY A 3 22.56 34.04 33.67
N SER A 4 21.90 32.87 33.75
CA SER A 4 22.08 31.78 32.79
C SER A 4 21.64 32.26 31.41
N LYS A 5 22.61 32.45 30.51
CA LYS A 5 22.35 32.70 29.09
C LYS A 5 21.91 31.37 28.47
N THR A 6 20.63 31.27 28.15
CA THR A 6 20.12 30.22 27.25
C THR A 6 20.87 30.33 25.92
N ARG A 7 21.49 29.23 25.48
CA ARG A 7 22.05 29.15 24.12
C ARG A 7 20.89 29.32 23.13
N PRO A 8 21.03 30.13 22.07
CA PRO A 8 20.04 30.14 20.99
C PRO A 8 19.98 28.74 20.39
N SER A 9 18.77 28.19 20.30
CA SER A 9 18.50 26.94 19.59
C SER A 9 18.94 27.11 18.14
N VAL A 10 19.79 26.21 17.65
CA VAL A 10 20.07 26.08 16.22
C VAL A 10 18.73 25.91 15.52
N PRO A 11 18.39 26.71 14.48
CA PRO A 11 17.18 26.49 13.70
C PRO A 11 17.16 25.03 13.23
N PRO A 12 16.02 24.33 13.29
CA PRO A 12 15.96 23.00 12.72
C PRO A 12 16.46 23.04 11.27
N PRO A 13 17.25 22.04 10.82
CA PRO A 13 17.71 22.00 9.44
C PRO A 13 16.51 22.21 8.52
N GLN A 14 16.69 23.10 7.54
CA GLN A 14 15.63 23.49 6.62
C GLN A 14 15.18 22.24 5.86
N GLN A 15 14.01 21.70 6.22
CA GLN A 15 13.50 20.50 5.57
C GLN A 15 12.93 20.89 4.20
N PRO A 16 13.53 20.43 3.09
CA PRO A 16 13.19 20.94 1.76
C PRO A 16 11.86 20.39 1.23
N ILE A 17 11.38 19.29 1.82
CA ILE A 17 10.19 18.58 1.37
C ILE A 17 8.93 19.27 1.87
N LYS A 18 8.03 19.60 0.93
CA LYS A 18 6.70 20.17 1.17
C LYS A 18 5.57 19.26 0.68
N THR A 19 5.87 18.32 -0.21
CA THR A 19 4.93 17.38 -0.79
C THR A 19 5.45 15.95 -0.62
N ILE A 20 4.66 15.12 0.05
CA ILE A 20 4.89 13.67 0.13
C ILE A 20 3.86 13.01 -0.79
N VAL A 21 4.33 12.25 -1.78
CA VAL A 21 3.51 11.45 -2.68
C VAL A 21 3.60 10.00 -2.23
N VAL A 22 2.47 9.33 -2.05
CA VAL A 22 2.41 7.92 -1.63
C VAL A 22 1.66 7.10 -2.67
N LEU A 23 2.30 6.04 -3.15
CA LEU A 23 1.70 5.00 -3.98
C LEU A 23 1.87 3.65 -3.25
N VAL A 24 0.75 2.97 -3.02
CA VAL A 24 0.71 1.63 -2.40
C VAL A 24 0.27 0.63 -3.46
N MET A 25 1.21 -0.20 -3.89
CA MET A 25 1.02 -1.33 -4.80
C MET A 25 0.53 -2.56 -4.01
N GLU A 26 0.19 -3.63 -4.71
CA GLU A 26 -0.44 -4.84 -4.16
C GLU A 26 0.46 -6.07 -4.23
N ASN A 27 0.43 -6.82 -3.14
CA ASN A 27 0.63 -8.26 -3.06
C ASN A 27 1.95 -8.80 -3.62
N ARG A 28 3.08 -8.23 -3.16
CA ARG A 28 4.43 -8.65 -3.54
C ARG A 28 5.40 -8.57 -2.37
N SER A 29 6.14 -9.64 -2.12
CA SER A 29 7.22 -9.64 -1.12
C SER A 29 8.43 -8.84 -1.59
N PHE A 30 9.29 -8.41 -0.66
CA PHE A 30 10.53 -7.73 -1.01
C PHE A 30 11.42 -8.61 -1.90
N ASP A 31 11.65 -9.87 -1.51
CA ASP A 31 12.53 -10.75 -2.28
C ASP A 31 11.99 -11.08 -3.67
N HIS A 32 10.66 -11.19 -3.81
CA HIS A 32 10.01 -11.44 -5.09
C HIS A 32 10.24 -10.30 -6.09
N MET A 33 10.21 -9.04 -5.65
CA MET A 33 10.38 -7.90 -6.57
C MET A 33 11.82 -7.38 -6.65
N LEU A 34 12.52 -7.32 -5.51
CA LEU A 34 13.77 -6.60 -5.35
C LEU A 34 14.91 -7.48 -4.82
N GLY A 35 14.66 -8.74 -4.45
CA GLY A 35 15.66 -9.63 -3.85
C GLY A 35 16.92 -9.78 -4.72
N TRP A 36 16.73 -10.00 -6.03
CA TRP A 36 17.83 -10.20 -6.97
C TRP A 36 18.63 -8.94 -7.30
N MET A 37 18.14 -7.76 -6.89
CA MET A 37 18.90 -6.49 -7.02
C MET A 37 20.20 -6.52 -6.23
N LYS A 38 20.31 -7.38 -5.19
CA LYS A 38 21.53 -7.62 -4.42
C LYS A 38 22.71 -7.99 -5.32
N LYS A 39 22.52 -8.97 -6.21
CA LYS A 39 23.61 -9.48 -7.07
C LYS A 39 23.96 -8.53 -8.20
N ALA A 40 22.95 -7.89 -8.80
CA ALA A 40 23.11 -7.18 -10.06
C ALA A 40 23.24 -5.66 -9.93
N ILE A 41 22.77 -5.05 -8.83
CA ILE A 41 22.71 -3.59 -8.68
C ILE A 41 23.50 -3.12 -7.46
N ASN A 42 23.18 -3.63 -6.27
CA ASN A 42 23.79 -3.16 -5.04
C ASN A 42 23.93 -4.29 -4.00
N PRO A 43 25.16 -4.77 -3.74
CA PRO A 43 25.39 -5.90 -2.83
C PRO A 43 25.08 -5.60 -1.35
N LEU A 44 24.93 -4.31 -0.99
CA LEU A 44 24.53 -3.90 0.35
C LEU A 44 23.06 -4.22 0.66
N ILE A 45 22.23 -4.42 -0.37
CA ILE A 45 20.83 -4.81 -0.18
C ILE A 45 20.79 -6.18 0.50
N ASN A 46 19.97 -6.28 1.54
CA ASN A 46 19.58 -7.54 2.17
C ASN A 46 18.59 -8.32 1.28
N GLY A 47 19.02 -8.72 0.09
CA GLY A 47 18.25 -9.56 -0.84
C GLY A 47 18.74 -11.02 -0.87
N VAL A 48 18.34 -11.75 -1.90
CA VAL A 48 18.56 -13.19 -2.04
C VAL A 48 19.88 -13.56 -2.74
N THR A 49 20.29 -14.80 -2.52
CA THR A 49 21.48 -15.42 -3.11
C THR A 49 21.15 -16.62 -3.99
N GLY A 50 19.93 -17.16 -3.91
CA GLY A 50 19.52 -18.43 -4.53
C GLY A 50 19.79 -19.66 -3.65
N GLU A 51 20.38 -19.46 -2.47
CA GLU A 51 20.57 -20.51 -1.46
C GLU A 51 19.39 -20.58 -0.49
N GLU A 52 18.46 -19.63 -0.57
CA GLU A 52 17.26 -19.58 0.23
C GLU A 52 16.27 -20.65 -0.26
N CYS A 53 16.02 -21.68 0.55
CA CYS A 53 15.11 -22.77 0.19
C CYS A 53 14.03 -22.96 1.23
N ASN A 54 12.86 -23.42 0.78
CA ASN A 54 11.71 -23.69 1.62
C ASN A 54 11.31 -25.17 1.51
N PRO A 55 11.08 -25.87 2.63
CA PRO A 55 10.75 -27.29 2.62
C PRO A 55 9.34 -27.53 2.06
N VAL A 56 9.14 -28.67 1.40
CA VAL A 56 7.80 -29.09 0.94
C VAL A 56 6.85 -29.45 2.09
N SER A 57 7.40 -29.70 3.29
CA SER A 57 6.63 -29.97 4.50
C SER A 57 7.43 -29.62 5.75
N THR A 58 6.89 -28.79 6.63
CA THR A 58 7.51 -28.38 7.90
C THR A 58 7.39 -29.41 9.02
N ASN A 59 6.66 -30.51 8.78
CA ASN A 59 6.43 -31.59 9.77
C ASN A 59 7.22 -32.87 9.48
N GLN A 60 8.01 -32.91 8.41
CA GLN A 60 8.77 -34.09 8.00
C GLN A 60 10.26 -33.92 8.34
N THR A 61 10.95 -35.04 8.59
CA THR A 61 12.41 -35.05 8.76
C THR A 61 13.09 -35.08 7.40
N ASN A 62 13.97 -34.11 7.11
CA ASN A 62 14.68 -33.95 5.83
C ASN A 62 13.75 -33.94 4.59
N PRO A 63 12.77 -33.04 4.53
CA PRO A 63 11.89 -32.91 3.37
C PRO A 63 12.69 -32.40 2.16
N ASP A 64 12.21 -32.73 0.96
CA ASP A 64 12.64 -32.03 -0.26
C ASP A 64 12.39 -30.52 -0.09
N SER A 65 13.15 -29.70 -0.81
CA SER A 65 13.05 -28.24 -0.72
C SER A 65 13.04 -27.60 -2.10
N ILE A 66 12.32 -26.50 -2.23
CA ILE A 66 12.31 -25.65 -3.42
C ILE A 66 13.16 -24.42 -3.08
N CYS A 67 14.17 -24.15 -3.90
CA CYS A 67 15.09 -23.03 -3.72
C CYS A 67 14.69 -21.83 -4.57
N PHE A 68 15.04 -20.65 -4.08
CA PHE A 68 14.63 -19.40 -4.68
C PHE A 68 15.33 -19.17 -6.03
N SER A 69 14.57 -18.75 -7.04
CA SER A 69 15.05 -18.57 -8.42
C SER A 69 14.72 -17.18 -8.99
N ASP A 70 15.34 -16.78 -10.10
CA ASP A 70 15.24 -15.44 -10.71
C ASP A 70 14.38 -15.38 -11.98
N ASP A 71 13.58 -16.42 -12.19
CA ASP A 71 12.72 -16.63 -13.36
C ASP A 71 11.23 -16.37 -13.04
N ALA A 72 10.94 -15.41 -12.15
CA ALA A 72 9.55 -14.99 -11.95
C ALA A 72 8.94 -14.42 -13.26
N GLU A 73 7.69 -14.77 -13.49
CA GLU A 73 6.89 -14.40 -14.65
C GLU A 73 5.51 -13.90 -14.19
N PHE A 74 4.59 -13.73 -15.13
CA PHE A 74 3.18 -13.51 -14.82
C PHE A 74 2.63 -14.65 -13.95
N VAL A 75 1.91 -14.30 -12.88
CA VAL A 75 1.41 -15.27 -11.88
C VAL A 75 -0.11 -15.40 -11.96
N ASP A 76 -0.58 -16.62 -12.17
CA ASP A 76 -1.97 -17.04 -12.13
C ASP A 76 -2.01 -18.54 -11.76
N PRO A 77 -2.74 -18.97 -10.71
CA PRO A 77 -3.60 -18.17 -9.84
C PRO A 77 -2.84 -17.33 -8.81
N ASP A 78 -3.58 -16.48 -8.12
CA ASP A 78 -3.13 -15.71 -6.96
C ASP A 78 -2.74 -16.63 -5.79
N PRO A 79 -1.52 -16.50 -5.22
CA PRO A 79 -1.16 -17.25 -4.02
C PRO A 79 -1.98 -16.78 -2.82
N GLU A 80 -2.23 -17.67 -1.88
CA GLU A 80 -3.07 -17.37 -0.72
C GLU A 80 -2.32 -16.52 0.33
N HIS A 81 -3.01 -15.51 0.87
CA HIS A 81 -2.44 -14.50 1.76
C HIS A 81 -3.43 -13.97 2.82
N THR A 82 -4.45 -14.77 3.13
CA THR A 82 -5.25 -14.63 4.36
C THR A 82 -4.38 -14.70 5.62
N PHE A 83 -4.85 -14.11 6.72
CA PHE A 83 -4.12 -14.09 8.00
C PHE A 83 -3.66 -15.50 8.44
N GLU A 84 -4.51 -16.50 8.21
CA GLU A 84 -4.29 -17.91 8.50
C GLU A 84 -3.15 -18.51 7.67
N ALA A 85 -3.18 -18.28 6.36
CA ALA A 85 -2.15 -18.73 5.45
C ALA A 85 -0.81 -18.07 5.76
N VAL A 86 -0.81 -16.76 6.01
CA VAL A 86 0.42 -16.03 6.36
C VAL A 86 0.98 -16.52 7.68
N ALA A 87 0.14 -16.87 8.66
CA ALA A 87 0.60 -17.52 9.88
C ALA A 87 1.30 -18.85 9.56
N GLN A 88 0.73 -19.70 8.71
CA GLN A 88 1.41 -20.94 8.29
C GLN A 88 2.74 -20.65 7.57
N GLN A 89 2.76 -19.69 6.63
CA GLN A 89 3.96 -19.30 5.87
C GLN A 89 5.11 -18.87 6.80
N VAL A 90 4.80 -18.01 7.77
CA VAL A 90 5.77 -17.39 8.68
C VAL A 90 6.24 -18.36 9.76
N PHE A 91 5.37 -19.17 10.33
CA PHE A 91 5.67 -20.01 11.50
C PHE A 91 5.96 -21.48 11.17
N GLY A 92 5.52 -21.97 10.01
CA GLY A 92 5.52 -23.40 9.71
C GLY A 92 4.79 -24.18 10.81
N SER A 93 5.46 -25.21 11.34
CA SER A 93 5.00 -26.03 12.46
C SER A 93 5.39 -25.48 13.85
N GLY A 94 6.11 -24.36 13.90
CA GLY A 94 6.65 -23.76 15.13
C GLY A 94 5.81 -22.61 15.70
N SER A 95 6.32 -21.98 16.76
CA SER A 95 5.73 -20.78 17.40
C SER A 95 6.60 -19.53 17.26
N ILE A 96 7.82 -19.69 16.73
CA ILE A 96 8.77 -18.62 16.44
C ILE A 96 8.82 -18.48 14.91
N PRO A 97 8.83 -17.24 14.35
CA PRO A 97 8.90 -17.07 12.91
C PRO A 97 10.15 -17.74 12.33
N SER A 98 9.96 -18.65 11.38
CA SER A 98 11.01 -19.40 10.68
C SER A 98 11.05 -19.07 9.19
N MET A 99 9.97 -18.52 8.64
CA MET A 99 9.77 -18.29 7.20
C MET A 99 9.80 -19.58 6.38
N THR A 100 9.53 -20.75 6.97
CA THR A 100 9.70 -22.06 6.30
C THR A 100 8.41 -22.67 5.74
N GLY A 101 7.27 -22.01 5.86
CA GLY A 101 5.97 -22.61 5.53
C GLY A 101 5.40 -22.21 4.17
N PHE A 102 6.11 -21.45 3.34
CA PHE A 102 5.61 -20.88 2.09
C PHE A 102 5.28 -21.95 1.05
N VAL A 103 6.20 -22.89 0.83
CA VAL A 103 5.99 -23.97 -0.15
C VAL A 103 4.87 -24.91 0.31
N GLU A 104 4.88 -25.32 1.59
CA GLU A 104 3.82 -26.18 2.15
C GLU A 104 2.44 -25.52 2.07
N GLN A 105 2.37 -24.21 2.35
CA GLN A 105 1.11 -23.47 2.27
C GLN A 105 0.64 -23.34 0.82
N ALA A 106 1.52 -22.99 -0.12
CA ALA A 106 1.19 -22.90 -1.55
C ALA A 106 0.70 -24.23 -2.12
N LEU A 107 1.27 -25.37 -1.68
CA LEU A 107 0.83 -26.72 -2.06
C LEU A 107 -0.62 -27.02 -1.66
N SER A 108 -1.13 -26.38 -0.60
CA SER A 108 -2.53 -26.52 -0.18
C SER A 108 -3.52 -25.84 -1.13
N VAL A 109 -3.04 -24.90 -1.94
CA VAL A 109 -3.82 -24.15 -2.93
C VAL A 109 -3.71 -24.82 -4.30
N SER A 110 -2.48 -25.03 -4.79
CA SER A 110 -2.20 -25.67 -6.08
C SER A 110 -0.77 -26.20 -6.16
N PRO A 111 -0.53 -27.39 -6.75
CA PRO A 111 0.82 -27.93 -6.94
C PRO A 111 1.79 -26.94 -7.63
N ASN A 112 1.31 -26.23 -8.65
CA ASN A 112 2.14 -25.32 -9.45
C ASN A 112 2.55 -24.05 -8.67
N LEU A 113 1.78 -23.65 -7.65
CA LEU A 113 2.09 -22.45 -6.86
C LEU A 113 3.33 -22.62 -5.99
N SER A 114 3.65 -23.86 -5.61
CA SER A 114 4.78 -24.17 -4.73
C SER A 114 6.13 -23.68 -5.29
N GLU A 115 6.33 -23.79 -6.61
CA GLU A 115 7.48 -23.20 -7.29
C GLU A 115 7.31 -21.68 -7.44
N THR A 116 6.12 -21.23 -7.87
CA THR A 116 5.84 -19.81 -8.15
C THR A 116 6.12 -18.89 -6.97
N VAL A 117 5.74 -19.27 -5.74
CA VAL A 117 5.98 -18.45 -4.55
C VAL A 117 7.47 -18.33 -4.19
N MET A 118 8.30 -19.22 -4.72
CA MET A 118 9.76 -19.25 -4.56
C MET A 118 10.51 -18.63 -5.75
N LYS A 119 9.83 -17.89 -6.63
CA LYS A 119 10.48 -17.15 -7.72
C LYS A 119 10.56 -15.67 -7.39
N GLY A 120 11.60 -14.99 -7.85
CA GLY A 120 11.72 -13.54 -7.82
C GLY A 120 12.09 -12.99 -9.20
N PHE A 121 11.81 -11.72 -9.46
CA PHE A 121 12.12 -11.09 -10.73
C PHE A 121 13.61 -10.75 -10.81
N ARG A 122 14.26 -11.18 -11.90
CA ARG A 122 15.54 -10.60 -12.30
C ARG A 122 15.39 -9.10 -12.61
N PRO A 123 16.41 -8.26 -12.35
CA PRO A 123 16.33 -6.82 -12.57
C PRO A 123 15.90 -6.40 -13.97
N GLU A 124 16.24 -7.18 -14.99
CA GLU A 124 15.90 -6.92 -16.40
C GLU A 124 14.41 -7.09 -16.70
N SER A 125 13.70 -7.91 -15.92
CA SER A 125 12.24 -8.08 -16.02
C SER A 125 11.48 -6.94 -15.34
N VAL A 126 12.13 -6.25 -14.40
CA VAL A 126 11.58 -5.12 -13.65
C VAL A 126 12.43 -3.84 -13.81
N PRO A 127 12.67 -3.37 -15.05
CA PRO A 127 13.68 -2.35 -15.33
C PRO A 127 13.38 -0.98 -14.69
N VAL A 128 12.11 -0.65 -14.44
CA VAL A 128 11.73 0.59 -13.74
C VAL A 128 12.18 0.54 -12.29
N TYR A 129 11.87 -0.55 -11.58
CA TYR A 129 12.29 -0.74 -10.19
C TYR A 129 13.83 -0.84 -10.10
N ALA A 130 14.47 -1.55 -11.02
CA ALA A 130 15.94 -1.62 -11.12
C ALA A 130 16.59 -0.22 -11.28
N ALA A 131 16.02 0.64 -12.12
CA ALA A 131 16.49 2.02 -12.27
C ALA A 131 16.31 2.82 -10.98
N LEU A 132 15.15 2.73 -10.32
CA LEU A 132 14.90 3.45 -9.08
C LEU A 132 15.81 3.01 -7.94
N VAL A 133 16.05 1.71 -7.77
CA VAL A 133 16.99 1.17 -6.76
C VAL A 133 18.42 1.66 -7.01
N ARG A 134 18.84 1.76 -8.27
CA ARG A 134 20.17 2.30 -8.62
C ARG A 134 20.28 3.80 -8.32
N GLU A 135 19.20 4.54 -8.52
CA GLU A 135 19.23 6.00 -8.50
C GLU A 135 18.85 6.62 -7.16
N PHE A 136 18.10 5.94 -6.31
CA PHE A 136 17.53 6.52 -5.09
C PHE A 136 17.68 5.59 -3.88
N ALA A 137 16.75 5.63 -2.92
CA ALA A 137 16.78 4.83 -1.71
C ALA A 137 15.87 3.61 -1.81
N VAL A 138 16.40 2.45 -1.46
CA VAL A 138 15.63 1.23 -1.19
C VAL A 138 15.66 0.91 0.30
N PHE A 139 14.51 0.54 0.85
CA PHE A 139 14.40 0.06 2.22
C PHE A 139 14.35 -1.46 2.18
N ASP A 140 15.35 -2.12 2.74
CA ASP A 140 15.45 -3.59 2.74
C ASP A 140 14.97 -4.22 4.06
N ARG A 141 14.24 -3.42 4.87
CA ARG A 141 13.64 -3.82 6.15
C ARG A 141 12.32 -3.08 6.43
N TRP A 142 11.47 -2.98 5.41
CA TRP A 142 10.09 -2.47 5.55
C TRP A 142 9.10 -3.62 5.59
N PHE A 143 8.28 -3.70 6.64
CA PHE A 143 7.36 -4.82 6.86
C PHE A 143 5.90 -4.41 6.69
N SER A 144 5.05 -5.35 6.26
CA SER A 144 3.61 -5.15 6.39
C SER A 144 3.22 -5.05 7.86
N ALA A 145 2.23 -4.22 8.18
CA ALA A 145 1.89 -3.88 9.56
C ALA A 145 1.31 -5.07 10.34
N ILE A 146 0.70 -6.03 9.66
CA ILE A 146 0.23 -7.30 10.20
C ILE A 146 0.48 -8.46 9.23
N PRO A 147 0.60 -9.72 9.71
CA PRO A 147 0.70 -10.91 8.86
C PRO A 147 -0.69 -11.29 8.30
N GLY A 148 -1.19 -10.54 7.32
CA GLY A 148 -2.52 -10.75 6.75
C GLY A 148 -2.76 -9.92 5.50
N PRO A 149 -4.02 -9.88 5.03
CA PRO A 149 -4.34 -9.44 3.68
C PRO A 149 -4.27 -7.91 3.51
N THR A 150 -4.49 -7.49 2.27
CA THR A 150 -4.50 -6.11 1.76
C THR A 150 -5.20 -5.11 2.68
N GLN A 151 -6.50 -5.26 2.95
CA GLN A 151 -7.29 -4.17 3.54
C GLN A 151 -6.84 -3.79 4.97
N PRO A 152 -6.63 -4.74 5.91
CA PRO A 152 -6.03 -4.42 7.20
C PRO A 152 -4.70 -3.67 7.07
N ASN A 153 -3.81 -4.08 6.17
CA ASN A 153 -2.51 -3.44 5.97
C ASN A 153 -2.65 -2.02 5.39
N ARG A 154 -3.51 -1.82 4.38
CA ARG A 154 -3.84 -0.50 3.83
C ARG A 154 -4.43 0.45 4.88
N LEU A 155 -5.19 -0.07 5.86
CA LEU A 155 -5.68 0.74 6.98
C LEU A 155 -4.52 1.28 7.85
N PHE A 156 -3.45 0.52 8.08
CA PHE A 156 -2.30 1.02 8.85
C PHE A 156 -1.58 2.18 8.16
N VAL A 157 -1.54 2.21 6.81
CA VAL A 157 -0.83 3.24 6.03
C VAL A 157 -1.24 4.67 6.40
N TYR A 158 -2.52 4.92 6.67
CA TYR A 158 -3.00 6.28 6.98
C TYR A 158 -3.62 6.45 8.36
N SER A 159 -3.81 5.37 9.13
CA SER A 159 -4.34 5.46 10.50
C SER A 159 -3.51 4.75 11.58
N ALA A 160 -2.40 4.10 11.22
CA ALA A 160 -1.55 3.36 12.16
C ALA A 160 -2.29 2.28 12.99
N THR A 161 -3.44 1.82 12.49
CA THR A 161 -4.26 0.71 13.04
C THR A 161 -5.28 0.26 11.99
N SER A 162 -5.63 -1.03 12.01
CA SER A 162 -6.80 -1.60 11.32
C SER A 162 -8.06 -1.61 12.20
N HIS A 163 -7.99 -0.97 13.37
CA HIS A 163 -9.03 -0.92 14.39
C HIS A 163 -9.49 -2.32 14.82
N GLY A 164 -8.54 -3.23 15.06
CA GLY A 164 -8.80 -4.60 15.48
C GLY A 164 -9.20 -5.57 14.36
N SER A 165 -8.98 -5.22 13.08
CA SER A 165 -9.36 -6.08 11.95
C SER A 165 -8.16 -6.85 11.42
N THR A 166 -8.31 -8.15 11.22
CA THR A 166 -7.30 -9.05 10.63
C THR A 166 -7.69 -9.52 9.24
N SER A 167 -8.90 -9.20 8.81
CA SER A 167 -9.49 -9.54 7.52
C SER A 167 -10.62 -8.54 7.22
N HIS A 168 -11.31 -8.77 6.11
CA HIS A 168 -12.51 -8.05 5.75
C HIS A 168 -13.62 -8.16 6.83
N ILE A 169 -14.16 -7.03 7.30
CA ILE A 169 -15.31 -7.00 8.23
C ILE A 169 -16.47 -6.17 7.66
N LYS A 170 -17.53 -6.86 7.21
CA LYS A 170 -18.69 -6.27 6.52
C LYS A 170 -19.34 -5.10 7.27
N ASN A 171 -19.59 -5.26 8.57
CA ASN A 171 -20.23 -4.20 9.36
C ASN A 171 -19.35 -2.93 9.43
N LYS A 172 -18.02 -3.08 9.55
CA LYS A 172 -17.08 -1.95 9.56
C LYS A 172 -16.97 -1.30 8.18
N LEU A 173 -17.08 -2.06 7.10
CA LEU A 173 -17.16 -1.49 5.74
C LEU A 173 -18.42 -0.62 5.60
N ALA A 174 -19.58 -1.11 6.04
CA ALA A 174 -20.84 -0.37 5.98
C ALA A 174 -20.79 0.96 6.74
N PHE A 175 -20.41 0.92 8.02
CA PHE A 175 -20.31 2.16 8.82
C PHE A 175 -19.09 3.02 8.49
N GLY A 176 -18.07 2.43 7.87
CA GLY A 176 -16.74 2.98 7.73
C GLY A 176 -15.91 2.82 9.00
N TYR A 177 -14.61 2.63 8.81
CA TYR A 177 -13.63 2.50 9.87
C TYR A 177 -13.50 3.81 10.68
N PRO A 178 -13.69 3.79 12.02
CA PRO A 178 -13.92 5.00 12.80
C PRO A 178 -12.64 5.72 13.24
N GLN A 179 -11.47 5.09 13.07
CA GLN A 179 -10.20 5.63 13.55
C GLN A 179 -9.82 6.95 12.87
N LYS A 180 -9.11 7.80 13.62
CA LYS A 180 -8.53 9.04 13.11
C LYS A 180 -7.43 8.72 12.10
N THR A 181 -7.32 9.55 11.06
CA THR A 181 -6.31 9.39 10.01
C THR A 181 -5.30 10.52 10.01
N ILE A 182 -4.17 10.34 9.32
CA ILE A 182 -3.21 11.41 9.08
C ILE A 182 -3.81 12.57 8.27
N PHE A 183 -4.82 12.30 7.42
CA PHE A 183 -5.58 13.33 6.71
C PHE A 183 -6.30 14.30 7.67
N ASP A 184 -6.80 13.77 8.79
CA ASP A 184 -7.41 14.59 9.84
C ASP A 184 -6.38 15.46 10.54
N SER A 185 -5.23 14.90 10.91
CA SER A 185 -4.13 15.65 11.50
C SER A 185 -3.62 16.76 10.56
N LEU A 186 -3.53 16.52 9.24
CA LEU A 186 -3.19 17.55 8.26
C LEU A 186 -4.23 18.67 8.23
N HIS A 187 -5.51 18.30 8.13
CA HIS A 187 -6.61 19.27 8.08
C HIS A 187 -6.68 20.14 9.33
N GLU A 188 -6.54 19.55 10.53
CA GLU A 188 -6.50 20.25 11.81
C GLU A 188 -5.33 21.25 11.91
N ASN A 189 -4.25 21.03 11.16
CA ASN A 189 -3.08 21.91 11.08
C ASN A 189 -3.13 22.86 9.87
N GLY A 190 -4.29 22.99 9.20
CA GLY A 190 -4.45 23.86 8.03
C GLY A 190 -3.69 23.40 6.79
N MET A 191 -3.20 22.16 6.78
CA MET A 191 -2.51 21.56 5.65
C MET A 191 -3.49 20.84 4.74
N ASN A 192 -3.13 20.75 3.45
CA ASN A 192 -3.98 20.15 2.45
C ASN A 192 -3.48 18.76 2.04
N PHE A 193 -4.42 17.91 1.61
CA PHE A 193 -4.14 16.62 1.00
C PHE A 193 -4.97 16.44 -0.28
N GLY A 194 -4.60 15.47 -1.11
CA GLY A 194 -5.34 15.12 -2.32
C GLY A 194 -5.18 13.64 -2.65
N ILE A 195 -6.27 13.05 -3.12
CA ILE A 195 -6.37 11.62 -3.42
C ILE A 195 -6.71 11.51 -4.89
N TYR A 196 -5.76 11.00 -5.67
CA TYR A 196 -5.81 10.87 -7.11
C TYR A 196 -5.98 9.40 -7.47
N PHE A 197 -7.16 9.02 -7.95
CA PHE A 197 -7.53 7.62 -8.14
C PHE A 197 -7.89 7.29 -9.58
N GLN A 198 -7.59 6.07 -10.01
CA GLN A 198 -7.96 5.54 -11.33
C GLN A 198 -9.18 4.61 -11.30
N SER A 199 -9.42 3.86 -10.22
CA SER A 199 -10.65 3.06 -10.05
C SER A 199 -11.44 3.49 -8.81
N MET A 200 -10.94 3.15 -7.62
CA MET A 200 -11.62 3.41 -6.35
C MET A 200 -10.64 4.11 -5.39
N PRO A 201 -11.01 5.24 -4.75
CA PRO A 201 -10.21 5.75 -3.65
C PRO A 201 -10.45 4.88 -2.41
N THR A 202 -9.54 3.96 -2.13
CA THR A 202 -9.65 2.99 -1.01
C THR A 202 -9.68 3.69 0.34
N THR A 203 -9.15 4.90 0.44
CA THR A 203 -9.35 5.80 1.60
C THR A 203 -10.82 6.03 2.02
N PHE A 204 -11.82 5.75 1.16
CA PHE A 204 -13.23 5.69 1.59
C PHE A 204 -13.56 4.55 2.56
N PHE A 205 -12.67 3.58 2.80
CA PHE A 205 -12.82 2.66 3.92
C PHE A 205 -12.90 3.40 5.26
N TYR A 206 -12.18 4.53 5.41
CA TYR A 206 -12.29 5.37 6.60
C TYR A 206 -13.59 6.17 6.60
N ARG A 207 -14.37 6.05 7.68
CA ARG A 207 -15.64 6.78 7.84
C ARG A 207 -15.47 8.29 7.68
N ASN A 208 -14.39 8.83 8.22
CA ASN A 208 -14.17 10.28 8.24
C ASN A 208 -13.90 10.84 6.83
N LEU A 209 -13.31 10.04 5.93
CA LEU A 209 -13.00 10.42 4.55
C LEU A 209 -14.26 10.45 3.66
N ARG A 210 -15.39 9.91 4.14
CA ARG A 210 -16.70 10.03 3.49
C ARG A 210 -17.43 11.34 3.83
N LYS A 211 -16.91 12.15 4.76
CA LYS A 211 -17.57 13.41 5.18
C LYS A 211 -17.45 14.49 4.12
N LEU A 212 -18.47 15.34 4.05
CA LEU A 212 -18.59 16.43 3.09
C LEU A 212 -17.35 17.36 3.07
N LYS A 213 -16.76 17.70 4.22
CA LYS A 213 -15.56 18.55 4.32
C LYS A 213 -14.37 18.06 3.49
N TYR A 214 -14.31 16.77 3.16
CA TYR A 214 -13.21 16.18 2.39
C TYR A 214 -13.59 15.83 0.95
N ILE A 215 -14.84 16.00 0.52
CA ILE A 215 -15.25 15.51 -0.79
C ILE A 215 -14.50 16.16 -1.97
N PHE A 216 -14.05 17.41 -1.80
CA PHE A 216 -13.26 18.11 -2.81
C PHE A 216 -11.78 17.70 -2.84
N LYS A 217 -11.35 16.74 -2.02
CA LYS A 217 -9.99 16.19 -1.99
C LYS A 217 -9.81 14.99 -2.92
N PHE A 218 -10.89 14.49 -3.51
CA PHE A 218 -10.91 13.32 -4.40
C PHE A 218 -10.89 13.76 -5.86
N HIS A 219 -9.96 13.19 -6.63
CA HIS A 219 -9.65 13.61 -7.98
C HIS A 219 -9.43 12.39 -8.88
N LEU A 220 -9.95 12.43 -10.11
CA LEU A 220 -9.58 11.45 -11.12
C LEU A 220 -8.10 11.66 -11.51
N PHE A 221 -7.31 10.60 -11.42
CA PHE A 221 -5.86 10.64 -11.67
C PHE A 221 -5.55 11.22 -13.05
N ASP A 222 -6.09 10.64 -14.12
CA ASP A 222 -5.73 10.96 -15.50
C ASP A 222 -5.97 12.44 -15.87
N SER A 223 -7.03 13.04 -15.32
CA SER A 223 -7.41 14.43 -15.65
C SER A 223 -6.77 15.48 -14.74
N LYS A 224 -6.42 15.12 -13.49
CA LYS A 224 -6.11 16.10 -12.45
C LYS A 224 -4.69 16.02 -11.93
N PHE A 225 -4.12 14.81 -11.80
CA PHE A 225 -2.79 14.63 -11.22
C PHE A 225 -1.71 15.36 -12.01
N LYS A 226 -1.57 15.05 -13.31
CA LYS A 226 -0.61 15.70 -14.22
C LYS A 226 -0.80 17.21 -14.27
N LYS A 227 -2.05 17.67 -14.27
CA LYS A 227 -2.39 19.10 -14.31
C LYS A 227 -1.97 19.85 -13.05
N ASP A 228 -2.16 19.25 -11.88
CA ASP A 228 -1.77 19.86 -10.62
C ASP A 228 -0.25 19.78 -10.42
N ALA A 229 0.39 18.68 -10.82
CA ALA A 229 1.85 18.56 -10.87
C ALA A 229 2.47 19.64 -11.78
N LEU A 230 2.03 19.76 -13.04
CA LEU A 230 2.54 20.74 -13.99
C LEU A 230 2.43 22.19 -13.47
N LYS A 231 1.40 22.48 -12.68
CA LYS A 231 1.15 23.82 -12.11
C LYS A 231 1.86 24.06 -10.78
N GLY A 232 2.57 23.07 -10.23
CA GLY A 232 3.15 23.14 -8.90
C GLY A 232 2.11 23.28 -7.79
N LYS A 233 0.98 22.56 -7.91
CA LYS A 233 -0.16 22.63 -7.00
C LYS A 233 -0.48 21.32 -6.28
N LEU A 234 0.43 20.35 -6.30
CA LEU A 234 0.23 19.13 -5.52
C LEU A 234 0.18 19.46 -4.02
N PRO A 235 -0.80 18.94 -3.27
CA PRO A 235 -0.95 19.17 -1.84
C PRO A 235 0.16 18.48 -1.03
N SER A 236 0.25 18.82 0.26
CA SER A 236 1.32 18.34 1.15
C SER A 236 1.35 16.82 1.31
N LEU A 237 0.18 16.18 1.31
CA LEU A 237 0.05 14.73 1.13
C LEU A 237 -0.73 14.46 -0.16
N THR A 238 -0.11 13.77 -1.10
CA THR A 238 -0.69 13.36 -2.36
C THR A 238 -0.73 11.83 -2.41
N VAL A 239 -1.91 11.25 -2.51
CA VAL A 239 -2.10 9.80 -2.58
C VAL A 239 -2.46 9.41 -4.01
N ILE A 240 -1.78 8.41 -4.54
CA ILE A 240 -2.09 7.79 -5.84
C ILE A 240 -2.74 6.43 -5.59
N GLU A 241 -3.89 6.20 -6.20
CA GLU A 241 -4.63 4.93 -6.13
C GLU A 241 -4.68 4.30 -7.54
N PRO A 242 -4.15 3.07 -7.72
CA PRO A 242 -4.08 2.39 -9.01
C PRO A 242 -5.46 1.95 -9.54
N ARG A 243 -5.43 1.29 -10.69
CA ARG A 243 -6.52 0.49 -11.24
C ARG A 243 -6.47 -0.92 -10.66
N TYR A 244 -7.58 -1.32 -10.06
CA TYR A 244 -7.74 -2.62 -9.39
C TYR A 244 -8.48 -3.65 -10.25
N PHE A 245 -9.06 -3.25 -11.38
CA PHE A 245 -9.86 -4.13 -12.25
C PHE A 245 -9.15 -4.34 -13.58
N ASP A 246 -8.90 -5.60 -13.96
CA ASP A 246 -8.19 -5.96 -15.19
C ASP A 246 -9.13 -6.00 -16.42
N ILE A 247 -9.50 -4.81 -16.89
CA ILE A 247 -10.35 -4.63 -18.08
C ILE A 247 -9.52 -4.47 -19.36
N LEU A 248 -10.06 -4.86 -20.53
CA LEU A 248 -9.29 -4.92 -21.79
C LEU A 248 -8.69 -3.56 -22.19
N GLU A 249 -9.46 -2.49 -22.13
CA GLU A 249 -9.03 -1.16 -22.56
C GLU A 249 -8.10 -0.48 -21.54
N MET A 250 -8.27 -0.79 -20.26
CA MET A 250 -7.55 -0.17 -19.15
C MET A 250 -7.11 -1.23 -18.12
N PRO A 251 -6.12 -2.07 -18.45
CA PRO A 251 -5.70 -3.17 -17.59
C PRO A 251 -5.28 -2.71 -16.19
N ALA A 252 -5.46 -3.59 -15.20
CA ALA A 252 -5.02 -3.31 -13.84
C ALA A 252 -3.50 -3.03 -13.79
N ASN A 253 -3.09 -2.17 -12.86
CA ASN A 253 -1.73 -1.65 -12.76
C ASN A 253 -1.26 -1.51 -11.30
N ASP A 254 -1.80 -2.33 -10.41
CA ASP A 254 -1.54 -2.38 -8.97
C ASP A 254 -0.50 -3.44 -8.57
N ASP A 255 -0.06 -4.30 -9.49
CA ASP A 255 0.83 -5.47 -9.31
C ASP A 255 0.20 -6.71 -8.63
N HIS A 256 -1.08 -6.70 -8.25
CA HIS A 256 -1.76 -7.86 -7.64
C HIS A 256 -1.80 -9.06 -8.62
N PRO A 257 -1.58 -10.34 -8.25
CA PRO A 257 -1.87 -11.47 -9.13
C PRO A 257 -3.38 -11.60 -9.45
N SER A 258 -3.84 -11.77 -10.68
CA SER A 258 -3.10 -12.09 -11.89
C SER A 258 -3.02 -10.87 -12.82
N HIS A 259 -2.52 -9.75 -12.32
CA HIS A 259 -2.25 -8.53 -13.07
C HIS A 259 -0.78 -8.49 -13.50
N ASP A 260 -0.53 -7.94 -14.69
CA ASP A 260 0.81 -7.86 -15.25
C ASP A 260 1.64 -6.79 -14.52
N VAL A 261 2.73 -7.21 -13.87
CA VAL A 261 3.69 -6.32 -13.19
C VAL A 261 4.29 -5.28 -14.15
N ALA A 262 4.28 -5.54 -15.46
CA ALA A 262 4.64 -4.53 -16.46
C ALA A 262 3.73 -3.29 -16.41
N ASN A 263 2.46 -3.44 -16.06
CA ASN A 263 1.53 -2.31 -15.95
C ASN A 263 1.76 -1.50 -14.68
N GLY A 264 2.06 -2.13 -13.54
CA GLY A 264 2.44 -1.39 -12.33
C GLY A 264 3.76 -0.63 -12.50
N GLN A 265 4.75 -1.21 -13.18
CA GLN A 265 5.95 -0.47 -13.57
C GLN A 265 5.64 0.76 -14.44
N LYS A 266 4.69 0.66 -15.38
CA LYS A 266 4.26 1.81 -16.20
C LYS A 266 3.60 2.89 -15.34
N LEU A 267 2.77 2.52 -14.34
CA LEU A 267 2.19 3.48 -13.40
C LEU A 267 3.29 4.18 -12.58
N VAL A 268 4.24 3.44 -12.02
CA VAL A 268 5.37 4.00 -11.28
C VAL A 268 6.19 4.95 -12.15
N LYS A 269 6.47 4.57 -13.40
CA LYS A 269 7.12 5.42 -14.39
C LYS A 269 6.33 6.70 -14.66
N GLU A 270 5.03 6.60 -14.89
CA GLU A 270 4.17 7.75 -15.16
C GLU A 270 4.14 8.73 -13.97
N VAL A 271 4.01 8.22 -12.75
CA VAL A 271 4.04 9.05 -11.53
C VAL A 271 5.42 9.70 -11.37
N TYR A 272 6.51 8.93 -11.50
CA TYR A 272 7.87 9.45 -11.43
C TYR A 272 8.11 10.59 -12.42
N GLU A 273 7.84 10.37 -13.71
CA GLU A 273 8.13 11.35 -14.77
C GLU A 273 7.25 12.59 -14.62
N THR A 274 6.00 12.44 -14.15
CA THR A 274 5.11 13.55 -13.83
C THR A 274 5.66 14.42 -12.70
N LEU A 275 6.19 13.80 -11.63
CA LEU A 275 6.80 14.52 -10.52
C LEU A 275 8.15 15.12 -10.89
N ARG A 276 8.95 14.41 -11.68
CA ARG A 276 10.26 14.84 -12.16
C ARG A 276 10.20 16.07 -13.06
N ALA A 277 9.12 16.19 -13.84
CA ALA A 277 8.84 17.35 -14.69
C ALA A 277 8.16 18.52 -13.93
N SER A 278 7.70 18.29 -12.69
CA SER A 278 7.01 19.30 -11.90
C SER A 278 7.97 20.38 -11.39
N PRO A 279 7.54 21.67 -11.33
CA PRO A 279 8.29 22.69 -10.61
C PRO A 279 8.44 22.40 -9.10
N GLN A 280 7.66 21.46 -8.54
CA GLN A 280 7.77 20.99 -7.15
C GLN A 280 8.78 19.83 -6.98
N TRP A 281 9.51 19.40 -8.01
CA TRP A 281 10.43 18.25 -7.93
C TRP A 281 11.40 18.33 -6.73
N ASN A 282 12.02 19.48 -6.51
CA ASN A 282 12.96 19.70 -5.41
C ASN A 282 12.29 19.78 -4.03
N GLU A 283 10.96 19.78 -3.96
CA GLU A 283 10.18 19.81 -2.72
C GLU A 283 9.37 18.52 -2.52
N THR A 284 9.61 17.50 -3.36
CA THR A 284 8.84 16.27 -3.41
C THR A 284 9.63 15.09 -2.86
N LEU A 285 8.96 14.28 -2.02
CA LEU A 285 9.37 12.93 -1.66
C LEU A 285 8.30 11.96 -2.16
N PHE A 286 8.66 11.07 -3.07
CA PHE A 286 7.78 10.02 -3.58
C PHE A 286 8.11 8.70 -2.89
N VAL A 287 7.11 8.11 -2.24
CA VAL A 287 7.17 6.84 -1.53
C VAL A 287 6.37 5.81 -2.32
N ILE A 288 7.06 4.77 -2.78
CA ILE A 288 6.46 3.59 -3.41
C ILE A 288 6.60 2.45 -2.42
N THR A 289 5.47 1.83 -2.04
CA THR A 289 5.46 0.68 -1.14
C THR A 289 4.41 -0.32 -1.58
N TYR A 290 4.37 -1.49 -0.96
CA TYR A 290 3.29 -2.46 -1.10
C TYR A 290 2.51 -2.58 0.22
N ASP A 291 1.28 -3.05 0.15
CA ASP A 291 0.44 -3.34 1.32
C ASP A 291 0.85 -4.63 2.04
N GLU A 292 1.05 -5.72 1.33
CA GLU A 292 1.49 -7.01 1.86
C GLU A 292 2.23 -7.84 0.80
N HIS A 293 2.59 -9.08 1.12
CA HIS A 293 3.56 -9.87 0.35
C HIS A 293 2.94 -10.82 -0.69
N GLY A 294 1.62 -10.98 -0.73
CA GLY A 294 0.88 -11.75 -1.73
C GLY A 294 1.12 -13.25 -1.68
N GLY A 295 1.56 -13.78 -0.53
CA GLY A 295 1.95 -15.18 -0.38
C GLY A 295 3.31 -15.54 -0.97
N PHE A 296 4.04 -14.58 -1.56
CA PHE A 296 5.38 -14.79 -2.08
C PHE A 296 6.43 -14.86 -0.97
N TYR A 297 7.41 -15.72 -1.14
CA TYR A 297 8.46 -15.94 -0.15
C TYR A 297 9.29 -14.68 0.11
N ASP A 298 9.68 -14.50 1.36
CA ASP A 298 10.75 -13.59 1.78
C ASP A 298 11.58 -14.28 2.87
N HIS A 299 12.90 -14.17 2.78
CA HIS A 299 13.81 -14.84 3.68
C HIS A 299 13.95 -14.14 5.04
N VAL A 300 13.52 -12.87 5.15
CA VAL A 300 13.73 -12.09 6.37
C VAL A 300 12.64 -12.41 7.38
N LYS A 301 13.09 -12.91 8.53
CA LYS A 301 12.26 -13.16 9.70
C LYS A 301 11.44 -11.92 10.10
N THR A 302 10.13 -12.11 10.26
CA THR A 302 9.22 -11.03 10.66
C THR A 302 9.50 -10.53 12.09
N PRO A 303 9.42 -9.21 12.36
CA PRO A 303 9.53 -8.65 13.71
C PRO A 303 8.34 -9.03 14.61
N TYR A 304 8.63 -9.54 15.80
CA TYR A 304 7.62 -10.02 16.77
C TYR A 304 7.95 -9.68 18.23
N ASN A 305 9.08 -9.00 18.48
CA ASN A 305 9.52 -8.65 19.83
C ASN A 305 9.14 -7.19 20.14
N ASP A 306 8.38 -7.00 21.21
CA ASP A 306 8.01 -5.69 21.76
C ASP A 306 7.39 -4.73 20.74
N VAL A 307 6.68 -5.26 19.74
CA VAL A 307 5.92 -4.46 18.76
C VAL A 307 4.62 -4.02 19.45
N PRO A 308 4.38 -2.71 19.66
CA PRO A 308 3.31 -2.27 20.54
C PRO A 308 1.95 -2.33 19.87
N ASN A 309 0.98 -3.02 20.48
CA ASN A 309 -0.41 -2.97 20.04
C ASN A 309 -0.85 -1.50 19.81
N PRO A 310 -1.42 -1.15 18.64
CA PRO A 310 -1.69 0.23 18.28
C PRO A 310 -2.67 0.93 19.23
N ASP A 311 -3.78 0.28 19.57
CA ASP A 311 -4.96 0.95 20.14
C ASP A 311 -5.68 0.12 21.23
N GLY A 312 -5.07 -0.96 21.70
CA GLY A 312 -5.61 -1.88 22.69
C GLY A 312 -6.62 -2.90 22.13
N ASN A 313 -6.97 -2.82 20.84
CA ASN A 313 -7.92 -3.77 20.25
C ASN A 313 -7.30 -5.16 20.07
N THR A 314 -8.14 -6.17 20.09
CA THR A 314 -7.78 -7.56 19.75
C THR A 314 -8.56 -7.99 18.51
N GLY A 315 -7.94 -8.81 17.67
CA GLY A 315 -8.57 -9.38 16.48
C GLY A 315 -9.75 -10.29 16.83
N PRO A 316 -10.60 -10.63 15.85
CA PRO A 316 -11.72 -11.53 16.06
C PRO A 316 -11.28 -12.96 16.41
N ALA A 317 -12.24 -13.76 16.88
CA ALA A 317 -12.08 -15.20 16.99
C ALA A 317 -11.82 -15.83 15.59
N PRO A 318 -11.13 -16.98 15.50
CA PRO A 318 -10.61 -17.77 16.62
C PRO A 318 -9.21 -17.33 17.11
N TYR A 319 -8.52 -16.45 16.37
CA TYR A 319 -7.10 -16.16 16.61
C TYR A 319 -6.83 -15.14 17.71
N PHE A 320 -7.77 -14.23 17.98
CA PHE A 320 -7.59 -13.17 18.98
C PHE A 320 -6.26 -12.43 18.86
N PHE A 321 -5.89 -12.10 17.62
CA PHE A 321 -4.59 -11.50 17.30
C PHE A 321 -4.38 -10.20 18.09
N LYS A 322 -3.23 -10.09 18.75
CA LYS A 322 -2.92 -8.97 19.65
C LYS A 322 -2.26 -7.78 18.97
N PHE A 323 -2.05 -7.84 17.65
CA PHE A 323 -1.33 -6.79 16.92
C PHE A 323 0.05 -6.50 17.54
N ASP A 324 0.71 -7.52 18.06
CA ASP A 324 1.99 -7.45 18.78
C ASP A 324 3.18 -7.98 17.96
N ARG A 325 2.97 -8.10 16.64
CA ARG A 325 3.98 -8.48 15.64
C ARG A 325 3.62 -7.89 14.28
N LEU A 326 4.61 -7.84 13.40
CA LEU A 326 4.48 -7.40 12.02
C LEU A 326 4.31 -8.59 11.06
N GLY A 327 4.00 -8.29 9.81
CA GLY A 327 3.95 -9.26 8.73
C GLY A 327 5.26 -9.38 7.96
N VAL A 328 5.16 -9.91 6.75
CA VAL A 328 6.30 -10.18 5.86
C VAL A 328 6.85 -8.89 5.29
N ARG A 329 8.13 -8.88 4.93
CA ARG A 329 8.80 -7.74 4.34
C ARG A 329 8.25 -7.44 2.94
N VAL A 330 8.05 -6.16 2.66
CA VAL A 330 7.49 -5.65 1.39
C VAL A 330 8.48 -4.69 0.70
N PRO A 331 8.42 -4.54 -0.63
CA PRO A 331 9.23 -3.58 -1.35
C PRO A 331 8.90 -2.15 -0.90
N THR A 332 9.92 -1.35 -0.63
CA THR A 332 9.74 0.10 -0.43
C THR A 332 10.91 0.88 -1.02
N ILE A 333 10.59 1.85 -1.88
CA ILE A 333 11.53 2.73 -2.56
C ILE A 333 11.13 4.18 -2.30
N MET A 334 12.12 5.03 -2.01
CA MET A 334 11.91 6.46 -1.85
C MET A 334 12.70 7.25 -2.88
N VAL A 335 12.03 8.21 -3.50
CA VAL A 335 12.54 9.01 -4.61
C VAL A 335 12.46 10.50 -4.26
N SER A 336 13.60 11.18 -4.33
CA SER A 336 13.72 12.63 -4.18
C SER A 336 15.11 13.06 -4.66
N PRO A 337 15.29 14.28 -5.21
CA PRO A 337 16.62 14.76 -5.56
C PRO A 337 17.51 14.99 -4.33
N TRP A 338 16.96 14.94 -3.12
CA TRP A 338 17.70 15.04 -1.86
C TRP A 338 18.28 13.70 -1.37
N ILE A 339 18.08 12.61 -2.10
CA ILE A 339 18.55 11.28 -1.75
C ILE A 339 19.83 10.96 -2.52
N LYS A 340 20.85 10.46 -1.83
CA LYS A 340 22.08 9.98 -2.47
C LYS A 340 21.80 8.79 -3.39
N LYS A 341 22.57 8.68 -4.47
CA LYS A 341 22.44 7.59 -5.42
C LYS A 341 22.72 6.24 -4.77
N GLY A 342 21.86 5.25 -5.02
CA GLY A 342 22.05 3.87 -4.55
C GLY A 342 22.02 3.71 -3.04
N THR A 343 21.23 4.53 -2.34
CA THR A 343 21.09 4.45 -0.88
C THR A 343 20.35 3.16 -0.49
N VAL A 344 20.89 2.44 0.49
CA VAL A 344 20.21 1.29 1.12
C VAL A 344 19.92 1.64 2.57
N ILE A 345 18.66 1.50 2.98
CA ILE A 345 18.21 1.75 4.35
C ILE A 345 17.73 0.43 4.94
N SER A 346 18.44 -0.04 5.97
CA SER A 346 18.12 -1.29 6.66
C SER A 346 17.36 -1.07 7.96
N ALA A 347 18.05 -0.93 9.09
CA ALA A 347 17.38 -0.76 10.38
C ALA A 347 16.95 0.71 10.61
N SER A 348 15.81 0.89 11.26
CA SER A 348 15.40 2.20 11.78
C SER A 348 16.35 2.67 12.89
N LYS A 349 16.50 3.99 13.03
CA LYS A 349 17.29 4.63 14.10
C LYS A 349 16.48 4.98 15.35
N GLY A 350 15.21 4.58 15.42
CA GLY A 350 14.32 4.88 16.54
C GLY A 350 12.89 5.12 16.09
N PRO A 351 11.99 5.55 17.00
CA PRO A 351 12.26 6.13 18.31
C PRO A 351 12.71 5.16 19.43
N THR A 352 12.55 3.85 19.27
CA THR A 352 13.07 2.84 20.21
C THR A 352 14.08 1.92 19.54
N PRO A 353 14.95 1.20 20.28
CA PRO A 353 15.96 0.32 19.69
C PRO A 353 15.39 -0.82 18.83
N ASN A 354 14.12 -1.19 19.05
CA ASN A 354 13.41 -2.22 18.31
C ASN A 354 12.43 -1.66 17.26
N SER A 355 12.43 -0.33 17.02
CA SER A 355 11.58 0.26 15.98
C SER A 355 11.91 -0.33 14.61
N GLU A 356 10.87 -0.60 13.83
CA GLU A 356 10.98 -1.06 12.45
C GLU A 356 10.34 -0.08 11.49
N PHE A 357 10.71 -0.17 10.22
CA PHE A 357 9.91 0.46 9.18
C PHE A 357 8.71 -0.44 8.85
N GLU A 358 7.51 0.12 8.94
CA GLU A 358 6.26 -0.51 8.55
C GLU A 358 5.25 0.57 8.16
N HIS A 359 4.03 0.22 7.77
CA HIS A 359 3.06 1.17 7.20
C HIS A 359 2.81 2.40 8.06
N SER A 360 2.87 2.29 9.39
CA SER A 360 2.73 3.42 10.31
C SER A 360 3.95 4.36 10.36
N SER A 361 5.07 3.99 9.73
CA SER A 361 6.20 4.88 9.46
C SER A 361 5.80 6.07 8.58
N ILE A 362 4.81 5.90 7.69
CA ILE A 362 4.29 6.98 6.83
C ILE A 362 3.63 8.09 7.68
N PRO A 363 2.59 7.83 8.49
CA PRO A 363 1.97 8.86 9.31
C PRO A 363 2.92 9.40 10.39
N ALA A 364 3.80 8.55 10.95
CA ALA A 364 4.83 8.98 11.89
C ALA A 364 5.77 10.02 11.27
N THR A 365 6.22 9.76 10.05
CA THR A 365 7.15 10.65 9.34
C THR A 365 6.45 11.91 8.85
N ILE A 366 5.24 11.83 8.29
CA ILE A 366 4.44 13.01 7.90
C ILE A 366 4.25 13.93 9.09
N LYS A 367 3.89 13.38 10.26
CA LYS A 367 3.74 14.15 11.49
C LYS A 367 5.02 14.91 11.84
N LYS A 368 6.17 14.24 11.82
CA LYS A 368 7.46 14.83 12.17
C LYS A 368 7.92 15.86 11.15
N MET A 369 7.86 15.50 9.87
CA MET A 369 8.27 16.32 8.74
C MET A 369 7.47 17.63 8.66
N PHE A 370 6.16 17.57 8.89
CA PHE A 370 5.31 18.76 8.82
C PHE A 370 5.04 19.39 10.18
N ASN A 371 5.71 18.92 11.24
CA ASN A 371 5.60 19.43 12.60
C ASN A 371 4.13 19.57 13.06
N LEU A 372 3.33 18.52 12.82
CA LEU A 372 1.90 18.54 13.13
C LEU A 372 1.70 18.60 14.66
N SER A 373 0.80 19.47 15.10
CA SER A 373 0.51 19.69 16.53
C SER A 373 -0.22 18.52 17.21
N SER A 374 -0.85 17.64 16.45
CA SER A 374 -1.61 16.51 17.00
C SER A 374 -0.67 15.47 17.63
N ASN A 375 -1.16 14.71 18.60
CA ASN A 375 -0.49 13.48 19.05
C ASN A 375 -0.32 12.47 17.91
N PHE A 376 0.52 11.46 18.12
CA PHE A 376 0.58 10.31 17.22
C PHE A 376 -0.81 9.66 17.18
N LEU A 377 -1.16 9.03 16.07
CA LEU A 377 -2.49 8.45 15.86
C LEU A 377 -2.73 7.29 16.82
N THR A 378 -1.69 6.48 17.07
CA THR A 378 -1.73 5.28 17.91
C THR A 378 -0.40 5.09 18.64
N TYR A 379 -0.24 3.99 19.39
CA TYR A 379 1.07 3.59 19.90
C TYR A 379 2.00 3.05 18.80
N ARG A 380 1.45 2.65 17.65
CA ARG A 380 2.22 2.06 16.56
C ARG A 380 3.02 3.12 15.79
N ASP A 381 2.41 4.23 15.36
CA ASP A 381 3.17 5.32 14.71
C ASP A 381 4.07 6.09 15.70
N ALA A 382 3.76 6.05 17.00
CA ALA A 382 4.68 6.54 18.03
C ALA A 382 5.93 5.66 18.21
N TRP A 383 5.88 4.40 17.78
CA TRP A 383 6.98 3.43 17.83
C TRP A 383 7.67 3.19 16.49
N ALA A 384 6.95 3.39 15.38
CA ALA A 384 7.45 3.11 14.04
C ALA A 384 8.68 3.94 13.68
N GLY A 385 9.55 3.36 12.86
CA GLY A 385 10.68 4.06 12.28
C GLY A 385 10.24 5.28 11.48
N THR A 386 10.90 6.42 11.70
CA THR A 386 10.69 7.62 10.87
C THR A 386 11.81 7.72 9.83
N PHE A 387 11.48 8.28 8.66
CA PHE A 387 12.38 8.27 7.49
C PHE A 387 12.76 9.66 6.97
N GLU A 388 12.46 10.75 7.68
CA GLU A 388 12.80 12.11 7.23
C GLU A 388 14.31 12.33 7.01
N GLN A 389 15.15 11.57 7.71
CA GLN A 389 16.61 11.62 7.53
C GLN A 389 17.07 11.24 6.13
N VAL A 390 16.25 10.51 5.36
CA VAL A 390 16.61 10.06 4.00
C VAL A 390 16.89 11.24 3.04
N VAL A 391 16.25 12.39 3.30
CA VAL A 391 16.43 13.64 2.55
C VAL A 391 17.30 14.66 3.29
N GLY A 392 17.89 14.28 4.43
CA GLY A 392 18.65 15.19 5.30
C GLY A 392 20.16 15.17 5.08
N GLU A 393 20.69 14.25 4.27
CA GLU A 393 22.13 14.07 4.12
C GLU A 393 22.80 15.03 3.12
N LEU A 394 22.03 15.54 2.15
CA LEU A 394 22.53 16.43 1.10
C LEU A 394 22.29 17.89 1.47
N THR A 395 23.23 18.76 1.11
CA THR A 395 23.12 20.22 1.31
C THR A 395 22.46 20.95 0.13
N SER A 396 22.31 20.27 -1.01
CA SER A 396 21.65 20.76 -2.22
C SER A 396 21.01 19.59 -2.98
N PRO A 397 19.90 19.81 -3.72
CA PRO A 397 19.28 18.75 -4.49
C PRO A 397 20.20 18.33 -5.64
N ARG A 398 20.20 17.04 -5.94
CA ARG A 398 20.88 16.47 -7.10
C ARG A 398 20.28 17.00 -8.40
N THR A 399 21.15 17.24 -9.37
CA THR A 399 20.80 17.66 -10.73
C THR A 399 20.93 16.52 -11.74
N ASP A 400 21.39 15.35 -11.31
CA ASP A 400 21.65 14.17 -12.14
C ASP A 400 20.55 13.10 -12.07
N CYS A 401 19.41 13.41 -11.44
CA CYS A 401 18.26 12.50 -11.41
C CYS A 401 17.72 12.27 -12.83
N PRO A 402 17.45 11.01 -13.23
CA PRO A 402 16.92 10.69 -14.56
C PRO A 402 15.71 11.55 -14.93
N GLU A 403 15.63 11.97 -16.18
CA GLU A 403 14.43 12.66 -16.68
C GLU A 403 13.32 11.67 -17.03
N THR A 404 13.72 10.49 -17.52
CA THR A 404 12.84 9.38 -17.89
C THR A 404 13.34 8.07 -17.30
N LEU A 405 12.44 7.14 -17.05
CA LEU A 405 12.78 5.76 -16.66
C LEU A 405 12.76 4.81 -17.88
N PRO A 406 13.37 3.61 -17.79
CA PRO A 406 13.33 2.65 -18.88
C PRO A 406 11.93 2.28 -19.33
N ASP A 407 11.79 1.85 -20.58
CA ASP A 407 10.54 1.27 -21.07
C ASP A 407 10.33 -0.15 -20.54
N VAL A 408 9.06 -0.54 -20.50
CA VAL A 408 8.63 -1.81 -19.89
C VAL A 408 7.94 -2.65 -20.95
N THR A 409 8.42 -3.87 -21.12
CA THR A 409 7.79 -4.86 -21.99
C THR A 409 6.73 -5.62 -21.19
N PRO A 410 5.53 -5.88 -21.74
CA PRO A 410 4.54 -6.75 -21.10
C PRO A 410 5.15 -8.11 -20.71
N LEU A 411 4.83 -8.60 -19.51
CA LEU A 411 5.26 -9.93 -19.04
C LEU A 411 4.19 -10.97 -19.29
N ARG A 412 2.91 -10.58 -19.34
CA ARG A 412 1.83 -11.49 -19.74
C ARG A 412 1.79 -11.66 -21.25
N THR A 413 1.46 -12.88 -21.70
CA THR A 413 1.25 -13.18 -23.13
C THR A 413 -0.22 -13.12 -23.55
N THR A 414 -1.14 -12.96 -22.60
CA THR A 414 -2.59 -12.92 -22.84
C THR A 414 -3.15 -11.51 -22.64
N GLU A 415 -4.37 -11.30 -23.10
CA GLU A 415 -5.11 -10.07 -22.83
C GLU A 415 -5.57 -10.00 -21.36
N ALA A 416 -6.17 -8.85 -20.99
CA ALA A 416 -6.77 -8.67 -19.67
C ALA A 416 -7.96 -9.63 -19.49
N LYS A 417 -8.20 -10.09 -18.26
CA LYS A 417 -9.27 -11.06 -17.96
C LYS A 417 -10.51 -10.37 -17.42
N GLU A 418 -11.20 -9.61 -18.27
CA GLU A 418 -12.37 -8.83 -17.81
C GLU A 418 -13.61 -9.69 -17.47
N ASP A 419 -13.68 -10.91 -18.00
CA ASP A 419 -14.75 -11.88 -17.73
C ASP A 419 -14.43 -12.82 -16.53
N SER A 420 -13.32 -12.61 -15.82
CA SER A 420 -12.96 -13.46 -14.67
C SER A 420 -13.77 -13.12 -13.42
N LYS A 421 -13.73 -14.04 -12.45
CA LYS A 421 -14.22 -13.75 -11.10
C LYS A 421 -13.37 -12.68 -10.43
N LEU A 422 -13.96 -12.00 -9.46
CA LEU A 422 -13.29 -10.99 -8.65
C LEU A 422 -12.28 -11.63 -7.68
N SER A 423 -11.18 -10.91 -7.44
CA SER A 423 -10.32 -11.17 -6.28
C SER A 423 -11.04 -10.86 -4.96
N GLU A 424 -10.46 -11.27 -3.82
CA GLU A 424 -10.98 -10.88 -2.51
C GLU A 424 -11.06 -9.35 -2.40
N PHE A 425 -9.97 -8.65 -2.73
CA PHE A 425 -9.92 -7.20 -2.60
C PHE A 425 -10.86 -6.46 -3.57
N GLN A 426 -10.97 -6.91 -4.82
CA GLN A 426 -11.98 -6.39 -5.77
C GLN A 426 -13.40 -6.57 -5.20
N SER A 427 -13.69 -7.72 -4.57
CA SER A 427 -14.97 -7.96 -3.90
C SER A 427 -15.21 -7.00 -2.74
N GLU A 428 -14.18 -6.64 -1.98
CA GLU A 428 -14.28 -5.61 -0.93
C GLU A 428 -14.56 -4.22 -1.50
N ILE A 429 -13.91 -3.86 -2.61
CA ILE A 429 -14.14 -2.59 -3.33
C ILE A 429 -15.59 -2.51 -3.81
N VAL A 430 -16.14 -3.59 -4.39
CA VAL A 430 -17.55 -3.65 -4.82
C VAL A 430 -18.50 -3.47 -3.64
N GLN A 431 -18.24 -4.13 -2.51
CA GLN A 431 -19.05 -3.96 -1.30
C GLN A 431 -19.02 -2.52 -0.80
N LEU A 432 -17.85 -1.87 -0.82
CA LEU A 432 -17.72 -0.47 -0.41
C LEU A 432 -18.49 0.45 -1.36
N ALA A 433 -18.38 0.24 -2.66
CA ALA A 433 -19.16 0.96 -3.67
C ALA A 433 -20.68 0.79 -3.42
N ALA A 434 -21.14 -0.41 -3.07
CA ALA A 434 -22.54 -0.66 -2.76
C ALA A 434 -23.03 0.10 -1.52
N VAL A 435 -22.17 0.24 -0.51
CA VAL A 435 -22.46 1.07 0.65
C VAL A 435 -22.56 2.55 0.26
N LEU A 436 -21.60 3.06 -0.50
CA LEU A 436 -21.61 4.44 -0.97
C LEU A 436 -22.80 4.75 -1.89
N ASN A 437 -23.30 3.75 -2.61
CA ASN A 437 -24.46 3.89 -3.48
C ASN A 437 -25.81 3.72 -2.76
N GLY A 438 -25.82 3.30 -1.49
CA GLY A 438 -27.04 3.05 -0.73
C GLY A 438 -27.70 1.69 -0.98
N ASP A 439 -27.04 0.79 -1.71
CA ASP A 439 -27.59 -0.51 -2.08
C ASP A 439 -27.41 -1.57 -0.97
N HIS A 440 -26.56 -1.31 0.02
CA HIS A 440 -26.29 -2.21 1.15
C HIS A 440 -27.50 -2.56 2.03
N PHE A 441 -28.60 -1.79 1.95
CA PHE A 441 -29.86 -2.08 2.64
C PHE A 441 -30.73 -3.14 1.94
N LEU A 442 -30.37 -3.52 0.72
CA LEU A 442 -31.07 -4.58 -0.01
C LEU A 442 -30.63 -5.93 0.55
N SER A 443 -31.59 -6.75 0.97
CA SER A 443 -31.37 -7.98 1.76
C SER A 443 -30.52 -9.07 1.09
N SER A 444 -30.16 -8.93 -0.19
CA SER A 444 -29.31 -9.86 -0.96
C SER A 444 -27.95 -9.28 -1.38
N PHE A 445 -27.67 -8.00 -1.08
CA PHE A 445 -26.57 -7.27 -1.73
C PHE A 445 -25.14 -7.66 -1.28
N PRO A 446 -24.85 -7.90 0.01
CA PRO A 446 -23.48 -8.18 0.46
C PRO A 446 -22.92 -9.57 0.13
N ASP A 447 -23.77 -10.56 -0.15
CA ASP A 447 -23.36 -11.96 -0.32
C ASP A 447 -23.44 -12.46 -1.77
N GLU A 448 -24.34 -11.91 -2.58
CA GLU A 448 -24.62 -12.44 -3.92
C GLU A 448 -24.05 -11.60 -5.07
N MET A 449 -23.74 -10.31 -4.88
CA MET A 449 -23.41 -9.47 -6.03
C MET A 449 -21.95 -9.65 -6.49
N SER A 450 -20.98 -9.60 -5.58
CA SER A 450 -19.57 -9.81 -5.95
C SER A 450 -19.29 -11.23 -6.46
N SER A 451 -20.08 -12.21 -6.02
CA SER A 451 -19.97 -13.61 -6.48
C SER A 451 -20.63 -13.86 -7.84
N LYS A 452 -21.47 -12.93 -8.32
CA LYS A 452 -22.18 -13.00 -9.61
C LYS A 452 -21.61 -12.06 -10.67
N MET A 453 -20.82 -11.06 -10.27
CA MET A 453 -20.16 -10.12 -11.17
C MET A 453 -18.85 -10.67 -11.72
N ASP A 454 -18.59 -10.39 -12.99
CA ASP A 454 -17.23 -10.43 -13.52
C ASP A 454 -16.48 -9.12 -13.24
N VAL A 455 -15.19 -9.08 -13.60
CA VAL A 455 -14.29 -7.94 -13.39
C VAL A 455 -14.80 -6.69 -14.10
N LYS A 456 -15.37 -6.81 -15.29
CA LYS A 456 -15.91 -5.70 -16.07
C LYS A 456 -17.16 -5.09 -15.43
N GLU A 457 -18.14 -5.91 -15.08
CA GLU A 457 -19.37 -5.49 -14.42
C GLU A 457 -19.08 -4.82 -13.09
N ALA A 458 -18.12 -5.36 -12.33
CA ALA A 458 -17.67 -4.78 -11.08
C ALA A 458 -17.00 -3.42 -11.28
N HIS A 459 -16.13 -3.28 -12.30
CA HIS A 459 -15.51 -2.01 -12.64
C HIS A 459 -16.56 -0.92 -12.94
N GLU A 460 -17.49 -1.22 -13.86
CA GLU A 460 -18.55 -0.28 -14.26
C GLU A 460 -19.45 0.12 -13.08
N TYR A 461 -19.79 -0.85 -12.23
CA TYR A 461 -20.58 -0.61 -11.02
C TYR A 461 -19.86 0.34 -10.05
N VAL A 462 -18.59 0.06 -9.75
CA VAL A 462 -17.77 0.84 -8.81
C VAL A 462 -17.59 2.26 -9.31
N GLU A 463 -17.22 2.44 -10.58
CA GLU A 463 -17.00 3.76 -11.16
C GLU A 463 -18.28 4.62 -11.08
N GLY A 464 -19.42 4.02 -11.45
CA GLY A 464 -20.73 4.67 -11.36
C GLY A 464 -21.14 5.02 -9.93
N ALA A 465 -20.93 4.13 -8.97
CA ALA A 465 -21.25 4.35 -7.55
C ALA A 465 -20.43 5.49 -6.95
N VAL A 466 -19.11 5.50 -7.17
CA VAL A 466 -18.19 6.53 -6.69
C VAL A 466 -18.55 7.89 -7.28
N ALA A 467 -18.78 7.96 -8.59
CA ALA A 467 -19.16 9.20 -9.25
C ALA A 467 -20.48 9.77 -8.70
N ARG A 468 -21.48 8.92 -8.46
CA ARG A 468 -22.75 9.33 -7.85
C ARG A 468 -22.58 9.84 -6.43
N PHE A 469 -21.84 9.12 -5.59
CA PHE A 469 -21.56 9.53 -4.20
C PHE A 469 -20.84 10.88 -4.14
N ILE A 470 -19.79 11.08 -4.94
CA ILE A 470 -19.04 12.35 -5.00
C ILE A 470 -19.92 13.50 -5.49
N ARG A 471 -20.73 13.28 -6.54
CA ARG A 471 -21.63 14.30 -7.07
C ARG A 471 -22.69 14.71 -6.04
N ALA A 472 -23.38 13.75 -5.45
CA ALA A 472 -24.41 14.00 -4.43
C ALA A 472 -23.82 14.75 -3.22
N SER A 473 -22.60 14.38 -2.81
CA SER A 473 -21.88 15.06 -1.74
C SER A 473 -21.54 16.52 -2.08
N LYS A 474 -21.09 16.80 -3.31
CA LYS A 474 -20.86 18.19 -3.75
C LYS A 474 -22.16 19.00 -3.81
N GLU A 475 -23.25 18.40 -4.28
CA GLU A 475 -24.58 19.02 -4.29
C GLU A 475 -25.09 19.33 -2.88
N ALA A 476 -24.92 18.40 -1.93
CA ALA A 476 -25.30 18.62 -0.53
C ALA A 476 -24.59 19.84 0.09
N ILE A 477 -23.29 20.02 -0.19
CA ILE A 477 -22.54 21.21 0.26
C ILE A 477 -23.11 22.49 -0.37
N MET A 478 -23.40 22.47 -1.68
CA MET A 478 -24.01 23.63 -2.36
C MET A 478 -25.40 23.98 -1.81
N LEU A 479 -26.13 23.00 -1.26
CA LEU A 479 -27.42 23.18 -0.60
C LEU A 479 -27.31 23.57 0.89
N GLY A 480 -26.10 23.76 1.41
CA GLY A 480 -25.86 24.20 2.78
C GLY A 480 -25.88 23.09 3.84
N ALA A 481 -25.68 21.82 3.44
CA ALA A 481 -25.50 20.73 4.39
C ALA A 481 -24.24 20.92 5.26
N ASP A 482 -24.30 20.48 6.51
CA ASP A 482 -23.18 20.54 7.45
C ASP A 482 -22.00 19.70 6.95
N GLU A 483 -20.80 20.30 6.86
CA GLU A 483 -19.61 19.66 6.29
C GLU A 483 -19.12 18.43 7.07
N SER A 484 -19.58 18.23 8.31
CA SER A 484 -19.29 17.04 9.12
C SER A 484 -20.18 15.82 8.79
N THR A 485 -21.20 16.02 7.96
CA THR A 485 -22.17 15.00 7.54
C THR A 485 -21.58 14.05 6.50
N ILE A 486 -22.11 12.83 6.43
CA ILE A 486 -21.89 11.89 5.33
C ILE A 486 -23.21 11.79 4.58
N VAL A 487 -23.19 11.90 3.25
CA VAL A 487 -24.42 11.73 2.45
C VAL A 487 -24.93 10.31 2.58
N ASP A 488 -26.20 10.20 2.97
CA ASP A 488 -26.94 8.94 2.96
C ASP A 488 -27.62 8.77 1.60
N MET A 489 -27.05 7.89 0.78
CA MET A 489 -27.59 7.57 -0.53
C MET A 489 -28.72 6.55 -0.39
N ARG A 490 -29.83 6.74 -1.10
CA ARG A 490 -30.91 5.75 -1.17
C ARG A 490 -30.78 4.96 -2.47
N SER A 491 -30.92 3.64 -2.37
CA SER A 491 -30.96 2.78 -3.55
C SER A 491 -32.04 3.26 -4.53
N SER A 492 -31.67 3.39 -5.79
CA SER A 492 -32.57 3.82 -6.86
C SER A 492 -33.16 2.58 -7.55
N LEU A 493 -34.48 2.52 -7.75
CA LEU A 493 -35.11 1.41 -8.49
C LEU A 493 -34.59 1.23 -9.92
N THR A 494 -33.91 2.25 -10.48
CA THR A 494 -33.32 2.24 -11.83
C THR A 494 -31.92 1.61 -11.90
N THR A 495 -31.24 1.35 -10.78
CA THR A 495 -29.97 0.60 -10.77
C THR A 495 -30.17 -0.90 -11.02
N ARG A 496 -31.41 -1.38 -11.11
CA ARG A 496 -31.78 -2.78 -11.44
C ARG A 496 -31.59 -3.16 -12.92
N SER A 497 -31.17 -2.25 -13.79
CA SER A 497 -31.44 -2.35 -15.24
C SER A 497 -30.43 -3.16 -16.08
N SER A 498 -29.50 -3.94 -15.53
CA SER A 498 -28.61 -4.77 -16.39
C SER A 498 -28.26 -6.16 -15.87
N ILE A 499 -28.40 -6.46 -14.59
CA ILE A 499 -27.91 -7.74 -14.00
C ILE A 499 -28.97 -8.88 -14.09
N HIS A 500 -30.14 -8.62 -14.68
CA HIS A 500 -31.27 -9.57 -14.69
C HIS A 500 -31.87 -9.87 -16.06
N ASN A 501 -31.11 -9.71 -17.15
CA ASN A 501 -31.49 -10.29 -18.45
C ASN A 501 -30.40 -11.20 -18.99
#